data_AF-A0A924UUE9-F1
#
_entry.id   AF-A0A924UUE9-F1
#
_cell.length_a   1.000
_cell.length_b   1.000
_cell.length_c   1.000
_cell.angle_alpha   90.00
_cell.angle_beta   90.00
_cell.angle_gamma   90.00
#
_symmetry.space_group_name_H-M   'P 1'
#
loop_
_entity.id
_entity.type
_entity.pdbx_description
1 polymer ?
#
loop_
_entity_poly.entity_id
_entity_poly.type
_entity_poly.pdbx_seq_one_letter_code
_entity_poly.pdbx_strand_id
1 'polypeptide(L)' 'TALINKNLKFITKRAKVEKSISFHISRHTWATRALRLRVPIEIVSKILGHANIRETMIYAKIVNAEMDKAMDLFNL' A
#
# COMPACT_ATOMS: atom_id res chain seq x y z
N THR A 1 13.85 -4.62 -12.00
CA THR A 1 13.69 -4.45 -10.54
C THR A 1 14.98 -4.61 -9.74
N ALA A 2 15.88 -5.55 -10.07
CA ALA A 2 17.10 -5.82 -9.30
C ALA A 2 18.05 -4.60 -9.15
N LEU A 3 18.31 -3.86 -10.23
CA LEU A 3 19.13 -2.63 -10.17
C LEU A 3 18.52 -1.58 -9.25
N ILE A 4 17.21 -1.37 -9.36
CA ILE A 4 16.46 -0.43 -8.52
C ILE A 4 16.54 -0.85 -7.05
N ASN A 5 16.36 -2.15 -6.76
CA ASN A 5 16.49 -2.66 -5.39
C ASN A 5 17.91 -2.49 -4.83
N LYS A 6 18.95 -2.63 -5.64
CA LYS A 6 20.34 -2.34 -5.23
C LYS A 6 20.51 -0.87 -4.85
N ASN A 7 19.98 0.04 -5.66
CA ASN A 7 20.03 1.48 -5.37
C ASN A 7 19.21 1.83 -4.12
N LEU A 8 18.03 1.24 -3.96
CA LEU A 8 17.17 1.43 -2.78
C LEU A 8 17.87 0.98 -1.48
N LYS A 9 18.64 -0.11 -1.50
CA LYS A 9 19.45 -0.52 -0.33
C LYS A 9 20.48 0.53 0.08
N PHE A 10 21.12 1.18 -0.89
CA PHE A 10 22.07 2.26 -0.60
C PHE A 10 21.36 3.51 -0.05
N ILE A 11 20.25 3.90 -0.66
CA ILE A 11 19.45 5.06 -0.25
C ILE A 11 18.89 4.86 1.17
N THR A 12 18.31 3.70 1.47
CA THR A 12 17.73 3.38 2.79
C THR A 12 18.78 3.39 3.89
N LYS A 13 19.98 2.85 3.64
CA LYS A 13 21.11 2.94 4.57
C LYS A 13 21.48 4.38 4.90
N ARG A 14 21.54 5.26 3.89
CA ARG A 14 21.84 6.70 4.08
C ARG A 14 20.72 7.45 4.80
N ALA A 15 19.47 7.09 4.51
CA ALA A 15 18.28 7.67 5.12
C ALA A 15 17.98 7.13 6.53
N LYS A 16 18.82 6.21 7.06
CA LYS A 16 18.60 5.53 8.35
C LYS A 16 17.23 4.84 8.45
N VAL A 17 16.75 4.28 7.33
CA VAL A 17 15.51 3.50 7.30
C VAL A 17 15.85 2.04 7.60
N GLU A 18 15.40 1.53 8.74
CA GLU A 18 15.67 0.16 9.19
C GLU A 18 14.85 -0.89 8.42
N LYS A 19 13.66 -0.50 7.94
CA LYS A 19 12.81 -1.38 7.16
C LYS A 19 13.47 -1.72 5.83
N SER A 20 13.51 -3.00 5.49
CA SER A 20 13.93 -3.45 4.16
C SER A 20 12.97 -2.93 3.09
N ILE A 21 13.48 -2.08 2.17
CA ILE A 21 12.70 -1.52 1.07
C ILE A 21 13.05 -2.20 -0.26
N SER A 22 12.01 -2.61 -0.99
CA SER A 22 12.11 -3.02 -2.38
C SER A 22 11.20 -2.14 -3.24
N PHE A 23 11.42 -2.14 -4.56
CA PHE A 23 10.56 -1.43 -5.49
C PHE A 23 9.10 -1.88 -5.39
N HIS A 24 8.82 -3.16 -5.07
CA HIS A 24 7.44 -3.65 -4.95
C HIS A 24 6.66 -2.96 -3.82
N ILE A 25 7.35 -2.43 -2.80
CA ILE A 25 6.70 -1.67 -1.72
C ILE A 25 6.04 -0.39 -2.23
N SER A 26 6.57 0.22 -3.29
CA SER A 26 5.96 1.41 -3.88
C SER A 26 4.56 1.11 -4.43
N ARG A 27 4.36 -0.08 -5.02
CA ARG A 27 3.06 -0.57 -5.49
C ARG A 27 2.07 -0.73 -4.34
N HIS A 28 2.50 -1.36 -3.24
CA HIS A 28 1.66 -1.48 -2.04
C HIS A 28 1.29 -0.12 -1.45
N THR A 29 2.26 0.79 -1.40
CA THR A 29 2.08 2.15 -0.88
C THR A 29 1.09 2.93 -1.74
N TRP A 30 1.23 2.85 -3.07
CA TRP A 30 0.31 3.49 -3.99
C TRP A 30 -1.12 2.94 -3.85
N ALA A 31 -1.30 1.62 -3.82
CA ALA A 31 -2.62 1.00 -3.70
C ALA A 31 -3.32 1.39 -2.39
N THR A 32 -2.57 1.37 -1.28
CA THR A 32 -3.05 1.82 0.03
C THR A 32 -3.49 3.28 0.01
N ARG A 33 -2.66 4.17 -0.56
CA ARG A 33 -2.99 5.60 -0.65
C ARG A 33 -4.20 5.85 -1.55
N ALA A 34 -4.33 5.12 -2.65
CA ALA A 34 -5.48 5.25 -3.54
C ALA A 34 -6.80 4.89 -2.82
N LEU A 35 -6.81 3.80 -2.05
CA LEU A 35 -8.00 3.41 -1.27
C LEU A 35 -8.33 4.43 -0.17
N ARG A 36 -7.32 5.00 0.51
CA ARG A 36 -7.51 6.11 1.47
C ARG A 36 -8.13 7.35 0.83
N LEU A 37 -7.75 7.63 -0.41
CA LEU A 37 -8.33 8.70 -1.23
C LEU A 37 -9.67 8.31 -1.87
N ARG A 38 -10.30 7.22 -1.39
CA ARG A 38 -11.62 6.75 -1.83
C ARG A 38 -11.68 6.35 -3.31
N VAL A 39 -10.55 6.03 -3.93
CA VAL A 39 -10.54 5.42 -5.27
C VAL A 39 -11.18 4.03 -5.19
N PRO A 40 -12.18 3.70 -6.03
CA PRO A 40 -12.82 2.39 -5.99
C PRO A 40 -11.81 1.25 -6.23
N ILE A 41 -12.00 0.13 -5.54
CA ILE A 41 -11.01 -0.96 -5.53
C ILE A 41 -10.86 -1.62 -6.90
N GLU A 42 -11.90 -1.58 -7.73
CA GLU A 42 -11.91 -2.01 -9.13
C GLU A 42 -10.98 -1.13 -9.99
N ILE A 43 -11.00 0.18 -9.74
CA ILE A 43 -10.12 1.14 -10.42
C ILE A 43 -8.68 0.95 -9.97
N VAL A 44 -8.45 0.75 -8.66
CA VAL A 44 -7.14 0.39 -8.12
C VAL A 44 -6.63 -0.90 -8.79
N SER A 45 -7.47 -1.93 -8.88
CA SER A 45 -7.13 -3.21 -9.52
C SER A 45 -6.74 -3.02 -10.99
N LYS A 46 -7.48 -2.20 -11.74
CA LYS A 46 -7.22 -1.91 -13.15
C LYS A 46 -5.90 -1.16 -13.36
N ILE A 47 -5.61 -0.14 -12.54
CA ILE A 47 -4.34 0.61 -12.62
C ILE A 47 -3.15 -0.27 -12.24
N LEU A 48 -3.33 -1.16 -11.25
CA LEU A 48 -2.32 -2.14 -10.90
C LEU A 48 -2.11 -3.18 -12.01
N GLY A 49 -3.09 -3.42 -12.86
CA GLY A 49 -3.05 -4.48 -13.87
C GLY A 49 -3.17 -5.87 -13.24
N HIS A 50 -3.92 -5.99 -12.14
CA HIS A 50 -4.23 -7.30 -11.54
C HIS A 50 -5.26 -8.03 -12.40
N ALA A 51 -5.00 -9.31 -12.66
CA ALA A 51 -5.89 -10.15 -13.47
C ALA A 51 -7.15 -10.56 -12.69
N ASN A 52 -7.02 -10.67 -11.36
CA ASN A 52 -8.13 -10.99 -10.47
C ASN A 52 -8.22 -9.93 -9.37
N ILE A 53 -9.43 -9.39 -9.14
CA ILE A 53 -9.64 -8.39 -8.08
C ILE A 53 -9.26 -8.90 -6.69
N ARG A 54 -9.29 -10.22 -6.47
CA ARG A 54 -8.78 -10.86 -5.23
C ARG A 54 -7.32 -10.49 -4.93
N GLU A 55 -6.48 -10.27 -5.94
CA GLU A 55 -5.10 -9.79 -5.75
C GLU A 55 -5.06 -8.37 -5.15
N THR A 56 -6.04 -7.53 -5.50
CA THR A 56 -6.19 -6.17 -4.97
C THR A 56 -6.86 -6.15 -3.59
N MET A 57 -7.70 -7.14 -3.28
CA MET A 57 -8.40 -7.23 -1.99
C MET A 57 -7.47 -7.31 -0.78
N ILE A 58 -6.19 -7.66 -0.97
CA ILE A 58 -5.19 -7.62 0.11
C ILE A 58 -5.05 -6.21 0.74
N TYR A 59 -5.36 -5.15 -0.02
CA TYR A 59 -5.28 -3.76 0.45
C TYR A 59 -6.55 -3.28 1.15
N ALA A 60 -7.68 -3.96 1.00
CA ALA A 60 -8.96 -3.57 1.59
C ALA A 60 -8.94 -3.59 3.13
N LYS A 61 -8.08 -4.43 3.73
CA LYS A 61 -7.89 -4.52 5.19
C LYS A 61 -7.57 -3.18 5.86
N ILE A 62 -6.94 -2.26 5.12
CA ILE A 62 -6.55 -0.95 5.63
C ILE A 62 -7.77 -0.05 5.80
N VAL A 63 -8.73 -0.13 4.89
CA VAL A 63 -10.00 0.62 4.98
C VAL A 63 -10.82 0.14 6.18
N ASN A 64 -10.86 -1.18 6.42
CA ASN A 64 -11.54 -1.74 7.58
C ASN A 64 -10.93 -1.24 8.89
N ALA A 65 -9.60 -1.29 9.03
CA ALA A 65 -8.93 -0.81 10.24
C ALA A 65 -9.13 0.70 10.50
N GLU A 66 -9.33 1.49 9.44
CA GLU A 66 -9.67 2.92 9.57
C GLU A 66 -11.14 3.13 9.96
N MET A 67 -12.05 2.28 9.45
CA MET A 67 -13.46 2.28 9.85
C MET A 67 -13.61 1.89 11.33
N ASP A 68 -12.91 0.84 11.77
CA ASP A 68 -12.93 0.39 13.17
C ASP A 68 -12.53 1.54 14.12
N LYS A 69 -11.43 2.23 13.80
CA LYS A 69 -10.97 3.41 14.58
C LYS A 69 -11.96 4.56 14.55
N ALA A 70 -12.67 4.77 13.44
CA ALA A 70 -13.69 5.80 13.34
C ALA A 70 -14.93 5.44 14.18
N MET A 71 -15.29 4.16 14.24
CA MET A 71 -16.39 3.66 15.07
C MET A 71 -16.08 3.78 16.57
N ASP A 72 -14.82 3.61 16.98
CA ASP A 72 -14.40 3.81 18.37
C ASP A 72 -14.69 5.24 18.88
N LEU A 73 -14.72 6.25 18.01
CA LEU A 73 -15.07 7.63 18.37
C LEU A 73 -16.55 7.78 18.76
N PHE A 74 -17.42 6.90 18.26
CA PHE A 74 -18.85 6.89 18.58
C PHE A 74 -19.17 6.08 19.85
N ASN A 75 -18.17 5.41 20.45
CA ASN A 75 -18.31 4.65 21.69
C ASN A 75 -17.97 5.48 22.95
N LEU A 76 -17.86 6.81 22.81
CA LEU A 76 -17.78 7.80 23.90
C LEU A 76 -19.17 8.29 24.31
#